data_AF-A0A7C2TX48-F1
#
_entry.id   AF-A0A7C2TX48-F1
#
_cell.length_a   1.000
_cell.length_b   1.000
_cell.length_c   1.000
_cell.angle_alpha   90.00
_cell.angle_beta   90.00
_cell.angle_gamma   90.00
#
_symmetry.space_group_name_H-M   'P 1'
#
loop_
_entity.id
_entity.type
_entity.pdbx_description
1 polymer ?
#
loop_
_entity_poly.entity_id
_entity_poly.type
_entity_poly.pdbx_seq_one_letter_code
_entity_poly.pdbx_strand_id
1 'polypeptide(L)'
;MINFQDIATVAGLIMTGIGLIYAGIQLRAAKKLAHGEFLLRLDEMFQQHLEVHTRLRPGGVWAASGKGPSSLEDWVAVEKYMGLFERIKVLVDDGIVDLATINRLYGYRVFNIVANEVIRKAKLEGETKQYWQDFIGLHQALEKRRRKFSNKRPV
;
A
#
# COMPACT_ATOMS: atom_id res chain seq x y z
N MET A 1 15.89 34.70 -49.63
CA MET A 1 15.47 33.38 -50.14
C MET A 1 15.57 32.42 -48.97
N ILE A 2 14.45 31.86 -48.48
CA ILE A 2 14.50 30.90 -47.38
C ILE A 2 15.26 29.65 -47.87
N ASN A 3 16.30 29.22 -47.15
CA ASN A 3 17.07 28.04 -47.51
C ASN A 3 16.28 26.77 -47.11
N PHE A 4 16.28 25.75 -47.95
CA PHE A 4 15.67 24.45 -47.67
C PHE A 4 16.17 23.83 -46.35
N GLN A 5 17.42 24.10 -45.97
CA GLN A 5 18.00 23.64 -44.70
C GLN A 5 17.30 24.25 -43.47
N ASP A 6 16.85 25.50 -43.56
CA ASP A 6 16.13 26.16 -42.45
C ASP A 6 14.74 25.55 -42.28
N ILE A 7 14.06 25.26 -43.39
CA ILE A 7 12.76 24.58 -43.40
C ILE A 7 12.88 23.18 -42.79
N ALA A 8 13.90 22.42 -43.19
CA ALA A 8 14.15 21.08 -42.66
C ALA A 8 14.46 21.10 -41.15
N THR A 9 15.23 22.09 -40.70
CA THR A 9 15.57 22.25 -39.27
C THR A 9 14.32 22.57 -38.43
N VAL A 10 13.50 23.51 -38.90
CA VAL A 10 12.24 23.87 -38.23
C VAL A 10 11.28 22.68 -38.20
N ALA A 11 11.14 21.95 -39.32
CA ALA A 11 10.32 20.74 -39.37
C ALA A 11 10.83 19.65 -38.40
N GLY A 12 12.15 19.43 -38.34
CA GLY A 12 12.78 18.49 -37.41
C GLY A 12 12.54 18.85 -35.94
N LEU A 13 12.61 20.14 -35.58
CA LEU A 13 12.29 20.63 -34.24
C LEU A 13 10.82 20.38 -33.88
N ILE A 14 9.89 20.64 -34.81
CA ILE A 14 8.46 20.37 -34.61
C ILE A 14 8.22 18.88 -34.40
N MET A 15 8.79 18.02 -35.26
CA MET A 15 8.64 16.57 -35.15
C MET A 15 9.22 16.03 -33.84
N THR A 16 10.36 16.55 -33.39
CA THR A 16 10.95 16.22 -32.09
C THR A 16 10.03 16.63 -30.94
N GLY A 17 9.47 17.84 -31.00
CA GLY A 17 8.52 18.33 -30.00
C GLY A 17 7.27 17.46 -29.89
N ILE A 18 6.69 17.05 -31.02
CA ILE A 18 5.56 16.12 -31.07
C ILE A 18 5.96 14.77 -30.47
N GLY A 19 7.15 14.25 -30.82
CA GLY A 19 7.67 13.00 -30.27
C GLY A 19 7.79 13.02 -28.74
N LEU A 20 8.32 14.10 -28.17
CA LEU A 20 8.43 14.27 -26.71
C LEU A 20 7.07 14.33 -26.02
N ILE A 21 6.09 15.01 -26.64
CA ILE A 21 4.71 15.04 -26.13
C ILE A 21 4.12 13.64 -26.11
N TYR A 22 4.26 12.89 -27.20
CA TYR A 22 3.75 11.52 -27.30
C TYR A 22 4.41 10.59 -26.28
N ALA A 23 5.74 10.64 -26.14
CA ALA A 23 6.48 9.89 -25.12
C ALA A 23 6.00 10.21 -23.70
N GLY A 24 5.73 11.49 -23.41
CA GLY A 24 5.17 11.91 -22.12
C GLY A 24 3.77 11.33 -21.86
N ILE A 25 2.91 11.28 -22.88
CA ILE A 25 1.58 10.66 -22.79
C ILE A 25 1.71 9.14 -22.56
N GLN A 26 2.58 8.47 -23.33
CA GLN A 26 2.81 7.04 -23.24
C GLN A 26 3.36 6.65 -21.86
N LEU A 27 4.32 7.41 -21.32
CA LEU A 27 4.88 7.17 -19.99
C LEU A 27 3.80 7.30 -18.90
N ARG A 28 2.91 8.29 -19.01
CA ARG A 28 1.78 8.46 -18.07
C ARG A 28 0.79 7.30 -18.17
N ALA A 29 0.48 6.82 -19.37
CA ALA A 29 -0.40 5.68 -19.58
C ALA A 29 0.21 4.39 -19.02
N ALA A 30 1.49 4.12 -19.31
CA ALA A 30 2.24 2.97 -18.80
C ALA A 30 2.28 2.97 -17.26
N LYS A 31 2.53 4.13 -16.64
CA LYS A 31 2.50 4.27 -15.17
C LYS A 31 1.13 3.92 -14.58
N LYS A 32 0.04 4.35 -15.22
CA LYS A 32 -1.33 4.02 -14.75
C LYS A 32 -1.62 2.53 -14.88
N LEU A 33 -1.22 1.91 -15.99
CA LEU A 33 -1.38 0.47 -16.21
C LEU A 33 -0.60 -0.34 -15.16
N ALA A 34 0.68 -0.04 -14.98
CA ALA A 34 1.53 -0.69 -13.99
C ALA A 34 0.97 -0.55 -12.56
N HIS A 35 0.41 0.62 -12.24
CA HIS A 35 -0.27 0.82 -10.95
C HIS A 35 -1.52 -0.06 -10.80
N GLY A 36 -2.33 -0.19 -11.85
CA GLY A 36 -3.50 -1.08 -11.85
C GLY A 36 -3.13 -2.54 -11.67
N GLU A 37 -2.17 -3.04 -12.47
CA GLU A 37 -1.66 -4.41 -12.37
C GLU A 37 -1.08 -4.71 -10.99
N PHE A 38 -0.34 -3.76 -10.43
CA PHE A 38 0.20 -3.88 -9.08
C PHE A 38 -0.91 -4.04 -8.03
N LEU A 39 -1.96 -3.23 -8.09
CA LEU A 39 -3.08 -3.34 -7.15
C LEU A 39 -3.82 -4.67 -7.28
N LEU A 40 -3.99 -5.19 -8.50
CA LEU A 40 -4.58 -6.51 -8.73
C LEU A 40 -3.71 -7.62 -8.11
N ARG A 41 -2.39 -7.57 -8.31
CA ARG A 41 -1.45 -8.54 -7.69
C ARG A 41 -1.48 -8.45 -6.16
N LEU A 42 -1.57 -7.25 -5.59
CA LEU A 42 -1.75 -7.11 -4.13
C LEU A 42 -3.04 -7.78 -3.67
N ASP A 43 -4.14 -7.63 -4.41
CA ASP A 43 -5.40 -8.28 -4.06
C ASP A 43 -5.26 -9.80 -4.09
N GLU A 44 -4.62 -10.37 -5.11
CA GLU A 44 -4.30 -11.80 -5.20
C GLU A 44 -3.46 -12.28 -4.01
N MET A 45 -2.41 -11.55 -3.63
CA MET A 45 -1.60 -11.87 -2.44
C MET A 45 -2.44 -11.82 -1.16
N PHE A 46 -3.38 -10.89 -1.09
CA PHE A 46 -4.28 -10.77 0.05
C PHE A 46 -5.30 -11.92 0.15
N GLN A 47 -5.72 -12.49 -0.98
CA GLN A 47 -6.62 -13.66 -0.98
C GLN A 47 -5.96 -14.88 -0.32
N GLN A 48 -4.64 -15.03 -0.41
CA GLN A 48 -3.89 -16.09 0.27
C GLN A 48 -3.93 -15.99 1.80
N HIS A 49 -4.36 -14.85 2.33
CA HIS A 49 -4.51 -14.58 3.77
C HIS A 49 -5.96 -14.29 4.17
N LEU A 50 -6.93 -14.69 3.34
CA LEU A 50 -8.35 -14.41 3.56
C LEU A 50 -8.85 -14.99 4.89
N GLU A 51 -8.31 -16.13 5.32
CA GLU A 51 -8.66 -16.76 6.59
C GLU A 51 -8.34 -15.83 7.78
N VAL A 52 -7.09 -15.39 7.90
CA VAL A 52 -6.66 -14.45 8.95
C VAL A 52 -7.49 -13.17 8.89
N HIS A 53 -7.70 -12.64 7.68
CA HIS A 53 -8.53 -11.46 7.49
C HIS A 53 -9.97 -11.65 8.04
N THR A 54 -10.58 -12.79 7.74
CA THR A 54 -11.95 -13.14 8.14
C THR A 54 -12.07 -13.43 9.63
N ARG A 55 -11.01 -13.94 10.27
CA ARG A 55 -11.00 -14.13 11.72
C ARG A 55 -10.87 -12.79 12.47
N LEU A 56 -10.13 -11.82 11.91
CA LEU A 56 -9.87 -10.50 12.51
C LEU A 56 -10.93 -9.42 12.22
N ARG A 57 -11.76 -9.56 11.19
CA ARG A 57 -12.81 -8.57 10.89
C ARG A 57 -13.81 -8.45 12.05
N PRO A 58 -14.53 -7.32 12.19
CA PRO A 58 -15.67 -7.25 13.10
C PRO A 58 -16.65 -8.42 12.89
N GLY A 59 -17.00 -9.10 13.99
CA GLY A 59 -17.80 -10.32 13.99
C GLY A 59 -17.02 -11.63 13.75
N GLY A 60 -15.72 -11.55 13.48
CA GLY A 60 -14.85 -12.73 13.36
C GLY A 60 -14.47 -13.33 14.71
N VAL A 61 -13.99 -14.57 14.68
CA VAL A 61 -13.64 -15.34 15.90
C VAL A 61 -12.49 -14.73 16.73
N TRP A 62 -11.67 -13.87 16.13
CA TRP A 62 -10.58 -13.12 16.80
C TRP A 62 -10.92 -11.64 17.00
N ALA A 63 -12.16 -11.22 16.76
CA ALA A 63 -12.57 -9.82 16.94
C ALA A 63 -12.85 -9.46 18.40
N ALA A 64 -13.24 -10.44 19.23
CA ALA A 64 -13.56 -10.23 20.64
C ALA A 64 -12.29 -9.99 21.48
N SER A 65 -12.42 -9.20 22.54
CA SER A 65 -11.32 -8.94 23.47
C SER A 65 -10.80 -10.25 24.08
N GLY A 66 -9.47 -10.37 24.17
CA GLY A 66 -8.79 -11.56 24.66
C GLY A 66 -8.84 -12.79 23.72
N LYS A 67 -9.47 -12.69 22.54
CA LYS A 67 -9.42 -13.72 21.49
C LYS A 67 -8.34 -13.38 20.47
N GLY A 68 -7.71 -14.41 19.91
CA GLY A 68 -6.64 -14.27 18.93
C GLY A 68 -6.07 -15.62 18.50
N PRO A 69 -4.94 -15.61 17.78
CA PRO A 69 -4.19 -16.82 17.43
C PRO A 69 -3.93 -17.68 18.66
N SER A 70 -4.22 -18.97 18.57
CA SER A 70 -4.11 -19.89 19.71
C SER A 70 -3.23 -21.11 19.43
N SER A 71 -3.05 -21.46 18.15
CA SER A 71 -2.14 -22.52 17.73
C SER A 71 -0.89 -21.94 17.04
N LEU A 72 0.12 -22.79 16.83
CA LEU A 72 1.32 -22.43 16.08
C LEU A 72 0.97 -22.03 14.63
N GLU A 73 0.06 -22.77 14.00
CA GLU A 73 -0.41 -22.53 12.64
C GLU A 73 -1.09 -21.17 12.52
N ASP A 74 -1.92 -20.81 13.50
CA ASP A 74 -2.56 -19.48 13.56
C ASP A 74 -1.50 -18.37 13.59
N TRP A 75 -0.46 -18.54 14.41
CA TRP A 75 0.62 -17.58 14.53
C TRP A 75 1.40 -17.44 13.23
N VAL A 76 1.78 -18.56 12.60
CA VAL A 76 2.46 -18.55 11.30
C VAL A 76 1.60 -17.85 10.24
N ALA A 77 0.30 -18.07 10.24
CA ALA A 77 -0.62 -17.42 9.31
C ALA A 77 -0.69 -15.89 9.54
N VAL A 78 -0.79 -15.46 10.80
CA VAL A 78 -0.76 -14.04 11.17
C VAL A 78 0.56 -13.37 10.79
N GLU A 79 1.69 -14.01 11.07
CA GLU A 79 3.02 -13.47 10.75
C GLU A 79 3.21 -13.31 9.25
N LYS A 80 2.81 -14.29 8.43
CA LYS A 80 2.84 -14.16 6.97
C LYS A 80 1.96 -13.00 6.49
N TYR A 81 0.78 -12.83 7.10
CA TYR A 81 -0.13 -11.75 6.78
C TYR A 81 0.44 -10.37 7.17
N MET A 82 1.06 -10.26 8.34
CA MET A 82 1.78 -9.05 8.77
C MET A 82 2.97 -8.75 7.87
N GLY A 83 3.74 -9.76 7.49
CA GLY A 83 4.87 -9.61 6.57
C GLY A 83 4.48 -9.11 5.18
N LEU A 84 3.26 -9.40 4.70
CA LEU A 84 2.73 -8.78 3.48
C LEU A 84 2.59 -7.26 3.64
N PHE A 85 2.15 -6.78 4.80
CA PHE A 85 2.06 -5.35 5.07
C PHE A 85 3.43 -4.67 5.23
N GLU A 86 4.45 -5.38 5.72
CA GLU A 86 5.83 -4.85 5.74
C GLU A 86 6.35 -4.60 4.33
N ARG A 87 6.12 -5.54 3.40
CA ARG A 87 6.46 -5.33 1.99
C ARG A 87 5.71 -4.13 1.41
N ILE A 88 4.44 -3.95 1.76
CA ILE A 88 3.66 -2.76 1.36
C ILE A 88 4.29 -1.48 1.92
N LYS A 89 4.79 -1.49 3.16
CA LYS A 89 5.48 -0.33 3.75
C LYS A 89 6.69 0.07 2.92
N VAL A 90 7.55 -0.89 2.57
CA VAL A 90 8.73 -0.65 1.72
C VAL A 90 8.32 -0.01 0.40
N LEU A 91 7.30 -0.55 -0.27
CA LEU A 91 6.79 0.00 -1.53
C LEU A 91 6.20 1.41 -1.40
N VAL A 92 5.65 1.74 -0.23
CA VAL A 92 5.15 3.09 0.07
C VAL A 92 6.31 4.06 0.30
N ASP A 93 7.35 3.62 1.01
CA ASP A 93 8.55 4.44 1.27
C ASP A 93 9.32 4.74 -0.02
N ASP A 94 9.40 3.76 -0.91
CA ASP A 94 10.01 3.90 -2.24
C ASP A 94 9.15 4.73 -3.23
N GLY A 95 7.95 5.16 -2.81
CA GLY A 95 7.05 5.96 -3.63
C GLY A 95 6.42 5.21 -4.81
N ILE A 96 6.52 3.88 -4.84
CA ILE A 96 5.90 3.01 -5.85
C ILE A 96 4.38 3.06 -5.70
N VAL A 97 3.90 3.09 -4.45
CA VAL A 97 2.48 3.17 -4.11
C VAL A 97 2.26 4.31 -3.14
N ASP A 98 1.21 5.08 -3.36
CA ASP A 98 0.90 6.14 -2.42
C ASP A 98 0.15 5.60 -1.19
N LEU A 99 0.50 6.14 -0.02
CA LEU A 99 -0.14 5.80 1.26
C LEU A 99 -1.66 6.05 1.25
N ALA A 100 -2.19 6.95 0.40
CA ALA A 100 -3.62 7.21 0.33
C ALA A 100 -4.37 6.01 -0.25
N THR A 101 -3.85 5.45 -1.33
CA THR A 101 -4.38 4.25 -1.97
C THR A 101 -4.34 3.07 -1.01
N ILE A 102 -3.22 2.83 -0.32
CA ILE A 102 -3.12 1.77 0.69
C ILE A 102 -4.11 1.98 1.83
N ASN A 103 -4.22 3.20 2.38
CA ASN A 103 -5.18 3.47 3.45
C ASN A 103 -6.63 3.23 3.01
N ARG A 104 -6.97 3.63 1.78
CA ARG A 104 -8.32 3.47 1.22
C ARG A 104 -8.69 2.00 1.01
N LEU A 105 -7.78 1.21 0.45
CA LEU A 105 -8.07 -0.18 0.06
C LEU A 105 -7.84 -1.18 1.20
N TYR A 106 -6.78 -1.00 1.97
CA TYR A 106 -6.30 -2.03 2.92
C TYR A 106 -6.08 -1.51 4.33
N GLY A 107 -6.14 -0.19 4.56
CA GLY A 107 -5.82 0.40 5.86
C GLY A 107 -6.61 -0.24 7.02
N TYR A 108 -7.90 -0.50 6.82
CA TYR A 108 -8.75 -1.13 7.83
C TYR A 108 -8.23 -2.50 8.32
N ARG A 109 -7.54 -3.27 7.46
CA ARG A 109 -6.97 -4.57 7.81
C ARG A 109 -5.82 -4.42 8.81
N VAL A 110 -4.96 -3.42 8.61
CA VAL A 110 -3.88 -3.08 9.55
C VAL A 110 -4.47 -2.70 10.91
N PHE A 111 -5.51 -1.85 10.93
CA PHE A 111 -6.17 -1.48 12.19
C PHE A 111 -6.82 -2.67 12.90
N ASN A 112 -7.40 -3.62 12.17
CA ASN A 112 -7.96 -4.83 12.78
C ASN A 112 -6.87 -5.69 13.45
N ILE A 113 -5.68 -5.80 12.84
CA ILE A 113 -4.52 -6.49 13.45
C ILE A 113 -4.09 -5.78 14.73
N VAL A 114 -3.88 -4.46 14.68
CA VAL A 114 -3.40 -3.70 15.86
C VAL A 114 -4.45 -3.63 16.98
N ALA A 115 -5.74 -3.63 16.63
CA ALA A 115 -6.83 -3.66 17.61
C ALA A 115 -6.89 -4.99 18.37
N ASN A 116 -6.41 -6.09 17.80
CA ASN A 116 -6.37 -7.37 18.48
C ASN A 116 -5.27 -7.39 19.56
N GLU A 117 -5.68 -7.46 20.83
CA GLU A 117 -4.75 -7.35 21.96
C GLU A 117 -3.75 -8.51 22.05
N VAL A 118 -4.15 -9.71 21.63
CA VAL A 118 -3.31 -10.90 21.67
C VAL A 118 -2.14 -10.72 20.70
N ILE A 119 -2.43 -10.31 19.46
CA ILE A 119 -1.40 -10.02 18.46
C ILE A 119 -0.55 -8.81 18.89
N ARG A 120 -1.20 -7.74 19.36
CA ARG A 120 -0.50 -6.52 19.77
C ARG A 120 0.53 -6.79 20.88
N LYS A 121 0.13 -7.45 21.96
CA LYS A 121 1.02 -7.78 23.08
C LYS A 121 2.13 -8.75 22.66
N ALA A 122 1.82 -9.72 21.80
CA ALA A 122 2.79 -10.74 21.40
C ALA A 122 3.83 -10.25 20.38
N LYS A 123 3.44 -9.34 19.47
CA LYS A 123 4.27 -8.98 18.29
C LYS A 123 4.61 -7.50 18.19
N LEU A 124 3.79 -6.60 18.72
CA LEU A 124 3.92 -5.15 18.50
C LEU A 124 4.38 -4.39 19.75
N GLU A 125 4.47 -5.07 20.89
CA GLU A 125 4.92 -4.56 22.17
C GLU A 125 6.13 -5.38 22.67
N GLY A 126 6.80 -4.90 23.72
CA GLY A 126 7.96 -5.61 24.31
C GLY A 126 9.14 -5.78 23.35
N GLU A 127 9.89 -6.88 23.51
CA GLU A 127 11.11 -7.17 22.76
C GLU A 127 10.86 -7.59 21.31
N THR A 128 9.69 -8.17 21.01
CA THR A 128 9.37 -8.64 19.65
C THR A 128 9.08 -7.49 18.68
N LYS A 129 8.72 -6.32 19.20
CA LYS A 129 8.48 -5.09 18.44
C LYS A 129 9.62 -4.78 17.46
N GLN A 130 10.88 -5.05 17.83
CA GLN A 130 12.05 -4.75 17.00
C GLN A 130 12.03 -5.47 15.63
N TYR A 131 11.30 -6.59 15.51
CA TYR A 131 11.20 -7.37 14.29
C TYR A 131 10.06 -6.94 13.36
N TRP A 132 9.21 -6.00 13.80
CA TRP A 132 8.01 -5.57 13.07
C TRP A 132 7.99 -4.07 12.80
N GLN A 133 9.17 -3.45 12.61
CA GLN A 133 9.32 -2.00 12.48
C GLN A 133 8.59 -1.46 11.26
N ASP A 134 8.62 -2.16 10.13
CA ASP A 134 7.95 -1.73 8.91
C ASP A 134 6.43 -1.82 9.07
N PHE A 135 5.94 -2.89 9.69
CA PHE A 135 4.51 -3.02 10.00
C PHE A 135 4.04 -1.87 10.90
N ILE A 136 4.79 -1.59 11.97
CA ILE A 136 4.50 -0.52 12.92
C ILE A 136 4.56 0.84 12.22
N GLY A 137 5.58 1.06 11.40
CA GLY A 137 5.74 2.27 10.61
C GLY A 137 4.58 2.50 9.66
N LEU A 138 4.07 1.44 9.01
CA LEU A 138 2.87 1.52 8.18
C LEU A 138 1.65 1.93 9.01
N HIS A 139 1.41 1.26 10.14
CA HIS A 139 0.29 1.58 11.02
C HIS A 139 0.33 3.05 11.47
N GLN A 140 1.49 3.54 11.93
CA GLN A 140 1.68 4.93 12.35
C GLN A 140 1.43 5.93 11.21
N ALA A 141 1.91 5.63 9.99
CA ALA A 141 1.69 6.47 8.82
C ALA A 141 0.19 6.55 8.46
N LEU A 142 -0.50 5.40 8.50
CA LEU A 142 -1.95 5.32 8.28
C LEU A 142 -2.75 6.09 9.36
N GLU A 143 -2.35 5.96 10.63
CA GLU A 143 -3.00 6.65 11.74
C GLU A 143 -2.84 8.17 11.62
N LYS A 144 -1.60 8.65 11.41
CA LYS A 144 -1.30 10.08 11.19
C LYS A 144 -2.14 10.64 10.04
N ARG A 145 -2.28 9.86 8.97
CA ARG A 145 -3.15 10.22 7.84
C ARG A 145 -4.61 10.34 8.27
N ARG A 146 -5.18 9.33 8.93
CA ARG A 146 -6.59 9.33 9.37
C ARG A 146 -6.91 10.50 10.30
N ARG A 147 -6.05 10.79 11.28
CA ARG A 147 -6.19 11.95 12.20
C ARG A 147 -6.25 13.27 11.43
N LYS A 148 -5.38 13.46 10.42
CA LYS A 148 -5.38 14.67 9.57
C LYS A 148 -6.69 14.86 8.79
N PHE A 149 -7.38 13.78 8.42
CA PHE A 149 -8.68 13.86 7.75
C PHE A 149 -9.86 14.01 8.71
N SER A 150 -9.77 13.43 9.91
CA SER A 150 -10.78 13.61 10.96
C SER A 150 -10.87 15.08 11.40
N ASN A 151 -9.73 15.76 11.60
CA ASN A 151 -9.71 17.16 12.03
C ASN A 151 -10.14 18.17 10.95
N LYS A 152 -10.37 17.71 9.70
CA LYS A 152 -10.77 18.57 8.57
C LYS A 152 -12.26 18.49 8.22
N ARG A 153 -13.03 17.63 8.89
CA ARG A 153 -14.49 17.59 8.76
C ARG A 153 -15.07 18.19 10.04
N PRO A 154 -15.48 19.48 10.08
CA PRO A 154 -16.37 19.92 11.13
C PRO A 154 -17.66 19.10 10.97
N VAL A 155 -18.09 18.47 12.06
CA VAL A 155 -19.43 17.89 12.17
C VAL A 155 -20.44 19.03 12.14
#